data_AF-A0A161QW80-F1
#
_entry.id   AF-A0A161QW80-F1
#
_cell.length_a   1.000
_cell.length_b   1.000
_cell.length_c   1.000
_cell.angle_alpha   90.00
_cell.angle_beta   90.00
_cell.angle_gamma   90.00
#
_symmetry.space_group_name_H-M   'P 1'
#
loop_
_entity.id
_entity.type
_entity.pdbx_description
1 polymer ?
#
loop_
_entity_poly.entity_id
_entity_poly.type
_entity_poly.pdbx_seq_one_letter_code
_entity_poly.pdbx_strand_id
1 'polypeptide(L)'
;MEKEKVLEIEFIPVWDKWAWRITKNELFNLHDEVQEYENKPLQLKLKKGYENCIFMYNNVTDKYEEIPNCILLYEHEKGRLKKLVKRINEKYGKPKHWRAKYGERYYYTDYCAYVQFATEHNTTTDNRLYELGNYFQTREQAEKALEKVKKAYQEVVENE
;
A
#
# COMPACT_ATOMS: atom_id res chain seq x y z
N MET A 1 -11.68 -3.89 4.34
CA MET A 1 -11.37 -2.79 3.41
C MET A 1 -10.33 -3.29 2.42
N GLU A 2 -10.54 -3.06 1.13
CA GLU A 2 -9.48 -3.27 0.15
C GLU A 2 -8.29 -2.37 0.51
N LYS A 3 -7.07 -2.90 0.39
CA LYS A 3 -5.85 -2.12 0.55
C LYS A 3 -5.24 -1.90 -0.82
N GLU A 4 -4.78 -0.68 -1.10
CA GLU A 4 -3.91 -0.44 -2.25
C GLU A 4 -2.62 -1.24 -2.04
N LYS A 5 -2.23 -2.01 -3.05
CA LYS A 5 -1.03 -2.82 -3.01
C LYS A 5 0.19 -1.92 -3.12
N VAL A 6 1.17 -2.13 -2.24
CA VAL A 6 2.49 -1.49 -2.27
C VAL A 6 3.51 -2.33 -3.03
N LEU A 7 3.24 -3.63 -3.22
CA LEU A 7 4.08 -4.53 -4.00
C LEU A 7 3.22 -5.34 -4.98
N GLU A 8 3.61 -5.34 -6.24
CA GLU A 8 2.98 -6.14 -7.29
C GLU A 8 4.05 -6.85 -8.13
N ILE A 9 3.74 -8.09 -8.49
CA ILE A 9 4.61 -8.96 -9.29
C ILE A 9 3.77 -9.57 -10.40
N GLU A 10 4.30 -9.55 -11.61
CA GLU A 10 3.75 -10.24 -12.77
C GLU A 10 4.45 -11.59 -12.96
N PHE A 11 3.69 -12.59 -13.44
CA PHE A 11 4.21 -13.91 -13.77
C PHE A 11 3.72 -14.32 -15.17
N ILE A 12 4.63 -14.81 -16.00
CA ILE A 12 4.34 -15.35 -17.33
C ILE A 12 4.80 -16.80 -17.37
N PRO A 13 3.96 -17.77 -17.80
CA PRO A 13 4.39 -19.15 -17.94
C PRO A 13 5.39 -19.29 -19.09
N VAL A 14 6.49 -20.01 -18.84
CA VAL A 14 7.54 -20.32 -19.81
C VAL A 14 7.88 -21.80 -19.67
N TRP A 15 7.34 -22.63 -20.56
CA TRP A 15 7.37 -24.09 -20.48
C TRP A 15 6.83 -24.60 -19.12
N ASP A 16 7.65 -25.32 -18.35
CA ASP A 16 7.36 -25.84 -17.01
C ASP A 16 7.73 -24.86 -15.88
N LYS A 17 8.10 -23.61 -16.23
CA LYS A 17 8.58 -22.57 -15.32
C LYS A 17 7.82 -21.26 -15.50
N TRP A 18 8.23 -20.24 -14.75
CA TRP A 18 7.61 -18.92 -14.75
C TRP A 18 8.65 -17.82 -14.83
N ALA A 19 8.58 -17.00 -15.88
CA ALA A 19 9.24 -15.69 -15.86
C ALA A 19 8.47 -14.77 -14.90
N TRP A 20 9.18 -13.90 -14.20
CA TRP A 20 8.58 -12.96 -13.26
C TRP A 20 9.26 -11.60 -13.29
N ARG A 21 8.55 -10.56 -12.88
CA ARG A 21 9.12 -9.24 -12.59
C ARG A 21 8.29 -8.47 -11.59
N ILE A 22 8.94 -7.63 -10.80
CA ILE A 22 8.26 -6.60 -10.00
C ILE A 22 7.69 -5.55 -10.96
N THR A 23 6.39 -5.25 -10.84
CA THR A 23 5.71 -4.22 -11.63
C THR A 23 5.39 -2.97 -10.81
N LYS A 24 5.34 -3.09 -9.48
CA LYS A 24 5.16 -1.99 -8.53
C LYS A 24 5.89 -2.32 -7.23
N ASN A 25 6.70 -1.41 -6.71
CA ASN A 25 7.31 -1.53 -5.39
C ASN A 25 7.43 -0.15 -4.72
N GLU A 26 6.41 0.20 -3.96
CA GLU A 26 6.32 1.45 -3.19
C GLU A 26 6.63 1.25 -1.71
N LEU A 27 7.04 0.03 -1.30
CA LEU A 27 7.22 -0.31 0.12
C LEU A 27 8.19 0.67 0.81
N PHE A 28 9.35 0.90 0.20
CA PHE A 28 10.42 1.71 0.79
C PHE A 28 10.25 3.21 0.57
N ASN A 29 9.37 3.62 -0.36
CA ASN A 29 9.01 5.02 -0.60
C ASN A 29 7.93 5.49 0.39
N LEU A 30 7.02 4.58 0.76
CA LEU A 30 5.89 4.90 1.64
C LEU A 30 6.19 4.66 3.12
N HIS A 31 7.20 3.83 3.40
CA HIS A 31 7.64 3.46 4.73
C HIS A 31 9.16 3.63 4.78
N ASP A 32 9.62 4.87 4.80
CA ASP A 32 11.05 5.25 4.73
C ASP A 32 11.87 4.66 5.89
N GLU A 33 11.24 4.37 7.03
CA GLU A 33 11.83 3.71 8.18
C GLU A 33 12.17 2.23 7.90
N VAL A 34 11.54 1.61 6.90
CA VAL A 34 11.81 0.24 6.50
C VAL A 34 13.02 0.22 5.57
N GLN A 35 14.16 -0.25 6.06
CA GLN A 35 15.35 -0.48 5.22
C GLN A 35 15.32 -1.87 4.56
N GLU A 36 14.61 -2.80 5.18
CA GLU A 36 14.58 -4.20 4.80
C GLU A 36 13.29 -4.87 5.28
N TYR A 37 12.76 -5.77 4.47
CA TYR A 37 11.69 -6.68 4.86
C TYR A 37 12.14 -8.13 4.67
N GLU A 38 12.36 -8.84 5.76
CA GLU A 38 12.69 -10.27 5.77
C GLU A 38 11.49 -11.11 6.21
N ASN A 39 11.23 -12.20 5.49
CA ASN A 39 10.25 -13.21 5.85
C ASN A 39 10.92 -14.58 5.97
N LYS A 40 11.44 -14.88 7.17
CA LYS A 40 12.17 -16.12 7.46
C LYS A 40 11.41 -17.40 7.09
N PRO A 41 10.08 -17.55 7.36
CA PRO A 41 9.35 -18.76 6.96
C PRO A 41 9.26 -18.95 5.44
N LEU A 42 9.21 -17.86 4.68
CA LEU A 42 9.27 -17.94 3.21
C LEU A 42 10.71 -17.95 2.70
N GLN A 43 11.69 -17.69 3.56
CA GLN A 43 13.10 -17.47 3.25
C GLN A 43 13.29 -16.49 2.08
N LEU A 44 12.56 -15.38 2.14
CA LEU A 44 12.57 -14.31 1.14
C LEU A 44 12.79 -12.97 1.82
N LYS A 45 13.44 -12.06 1.10
CA LYS A 45 13.78 -10.73 1.60
C LYS A 45 13.74 -9.66 0.51
N LEU A 46 13.38 -8.44 0.89
CA LEU A 46 13.48 -7.22 0.09
C LEU A 46 14.36 -6.21 0.82
N LYS A 47 15.11 -5.40 0.08
CA LYS A 47 16.01 -4.40 0.64
C LYS A 47 15.90 -3.08 -0.12
N LYS A 48 15.94 -1.95 0.59
CA LYS A 48 16.02 -0.61 -0.01
C LYS A 48 17.31 -0.47 -0.84
N GLY A 49 17.23 0.15 -2.00
CA GLY A 49 18.30 0.21 -3.01
C GLY A 49 18.39 -0.99 -3.95
N TYR A 50 17.51 -2.00 -3.78
CA TYR A 50 17.41 -3.19 -4.63
C TYR A 50 15.93 -3.40 -5.04
N GLU A 51 15.28 -2.35 -5.52
CA GLU A 51 13.82 -2.29 -5.70
C GLU A 51 13.29 -3.29 -6.73
N ASN A 52 14.16 -3.75 -7.64
CA ASN A 52 13.85 -4.67 -8.74
C ASN A 52 14.32 -6.10 -8.50
N CYS A 53 14.68 -6.45 -7.26
CA CYS A 53 15.22 -7.76 -6.92
C CYS A 53 14.55 -8.33 -5.66
N ILE A 54 14.48 -9.65 -5.59
CA ILE A 54 14.10 -10.38 -4.36
C ILE A 54 15.28 -11.22 -3.94
N PHE A 55 15.62 -11.18 -2.65
CA PHE A 55 16.63 -12.05 -2.09
C PHE A 55 16.00 -13.37 -1.67
N MET A 56 16.50 -14.48 -2.21
CA MET A 56 16.05 -15.83 -1.86
C MET A 56 17.16 -16.54 -1.09
N TYR A 57 16.81 -17.18 0.02
CA TYR A 57 17.77 -17.97 0.76
C TYR A 57 18.12 -19.25 -0.01
N ASN A 58 19.41 -19.48 -0.21
CA ASN A 58 19.97 -20.66 -0.82
C ASN A 58 20.53 -21.58 0.29
N ASN A 59 19.91 -22.75 0.43
CA ASN A 59 20.28 -23.73 1.45
C ASN A 59 21.67 -24.36 1.21
N VAL A 60 22.21 -24.28 -0.01
CA VAL A 60 23.54 -24.83 -0.36
C VAL A 60 24.64 -23.87 0.07
N THR A 61 24.46 -22.57 -0.16
CA THR A 61 25.45 -21.54 0.17
C THR A 61 25.24 -20.95 1.56
N ASP A 62 24.16 -21.33 2.25
CA ASP A 62 23.72 -20.83 3.56
C ASP A 62 23.59 -19.29 3.59
N LYS A 63 23.17 -18.71 2.46
CA LYS A 63 23.13 -17.26 2.26
C LYS A 63 21.91 -16.84 1.44
N TYR A 64 21.52 -15.58 1.60
CA TYR A 64 20.57 -14.94 0.71
C TYR A 64 21.27 -14.54 -0.59
N GLU A 65 20.71 -14.96 -1.72
CA GLU A 65 21.16 -14.64 -3.06
C GLU A 65 20.18 -13.67 -3.72
N GLU A 66 20.72 -12.67 -4.42
CA GLU A 66 19.93 -11.73 -5.19
C GLU A 66 19.34 -12.43 -6.40
N ILE A 67 18.02 -12.42 -6.52
CA ILE A 67 17.32 -12.90 -7.69
C ILE A 67 16.74 -11.68 -8.40
N PRO A 68 17.42 -11.19 -9.45
CA PRO A 68 16.90 -10.11 -10.26
C PRO A 68 15.61 -10.52 -10.99
N ASN A 69 14.87 -9.51 -11.42
CA ASN A 69 13.75 -9.67 -12.34
C ASN A 69 14.15 -10.51 -13.58
N CYS A 70 13.16 -11.15 -14.19
CA CYS A 70 13.27 -11.88 -15.46
C CYS A 70 14.09 -13.19 -15.40
N ILE A 71 14.38 -13.72 -14.22
CA ILE A 71 14.82 -15.12 -14.04
C ILE A 71 13.61 -16.07 -14.10
N LEU A 72 13.82 -17.34 -14.48
CA LEU A 72 12.79 -18.38 -14.46
C LEU A 72 12.66 -19.01 -13.07
N LEU A 73 11.43 -19.07 -12.56
CA LEU A 73 11.06 -19.69 -11.29
C LEU A 73 10.38 -21.04 -11.50
N TYR A 74 10.65 -21.98 -10.61
CA TYR A 74 9.82 -23.16 -10.41
C TYR A 74 8.50 -22.79 -9.71
N GLU A 75 7.47 -23.64 -9.83
CA GLU A 75 6.14 -23.37 -9.25
C GLU A 75 6.19 -23.12 -7.73
N HIS A 76 7.06 -23.83 -7.00
CA HIS A 76 7.19 -23.66 -5.56
C HIS A 76 7.77 -22.28 -5.17
N GLU A 77 8.71 -21.75 -5.94
CA GLU A 77 9.30 -20.41 -5.75
C GLU A 77 8.26 -19.33 -6.05
N LYS A 78 7.55 -19.45 -7.18
CA LYS A 78 6.39 -18.60 -7.50
C LYS A 78 5.36 -18.61 -6.37
N GLY A 79 5.09 -19.76 -5.78
CA GLY A 79 4.20 -19.89 -4.61
C GLY A 79 4.70 -19.12 -3.38
N ARG A 80 6.00 -19.16 -3.09
CA ARG A 80 6.64 -18.37 -2.02
C ARG A 80 6.54 -16.87 -2.30
N LEU A 81 6.85 -16.43 -3.52
CA LEU A 81 6.74 -15.02 -3.92
C LEU A 81 5.29 -14.50 -3.79
N LYS A 82 4.28 -15.26 -4.25
CA LYS A 82 2.87 -14.89 -4.08
C LYS A 82 2.49 -14.68 -2.61
N LYS A 83 2.96 -15.56 -1.72
CA LYS A 83 2.73 -15.44 -0.26
C LYS A 83 3.45 -14.23 0.33
N LEU A 84 4.66 -13.92 -0.14
CA LEU A 84 5.41 -12.73 0.28
C LEU A 84 4.65 -11.46 -0.08
N VAL A 85 4.26 -11.32 -1.35
CA VAL A 85 3.49 -10.18 -1.86
C VAL A 85 2.21 -9.99 -1.07
N LYS A 86 1.48 -11.07 -0.78
CA LYS A 86 0.28 -11.01 0.05
C LYS A 86 0.57 -10.45 1.45
N ARG A 87 1.57 -11.00 2.16
CA ARG A 87 1.93 -10.55 3.51
C ARG A 87 2.38 -9.09 3.56
N ILE A 88 3.15 -8.65 2.56
CA ILE A 88 3.59 -7.25 2.47
C ILE A 88 2.39 -6.34 2.26
N ASN A 89 1.50 -6.65 1.32
CA ASN A 89 0.31 -5.84 1.08
C ASN A 89 -0.69 -5.86 2.25
N GLU A 90 -0.79 -6.96 2.99
CA GLU A 90 -1.60 -7.02 4.22
C GLU A 90 -1.03 -6.10 5.31
N LYS A 91 0.30 -6.09 5.49
CA LYS A 91 0.97 -5.29 6.52
C LYS A 91 1.07 -3.81 6.14
N TYR A 92 1.55 -3.52 4.94
CA TYR A 92 1.94 -2.18 4.49
C TYR A 92 1.03 -1.58 3.42
N GLY A 93 0.07 -2.35 2.91
CA GLY A 93 -0.93 -1.84 1.97
C GLY A 93 -1.67 -0.65 2.56
N LYS A 94 -1.78 0.41 1.79
CA LYS A 94 -2.56 1.59 2.18
C LYS A 94 -4.03 1.19 2.25
N PRO A 95 -4.81 1.64 3.23
CA PRO A 95 -6.25 1.60 3.13
C PRO A 95 -6.64 2.19 1.76
N LYS A 96 -7.32 1.44 0.90
CA LYS A 96 -7.90 2.02 -0.31
C LYS A 96 -9.02 2.92 0.17
N HIS A 97 -8.76 4.22 0.19
CA HIS A 97 -9.81 5.19 0.44
C HIS A 97 -10.84 5.02 -0.68
N TRP A 98 -12.09 4.88 -0.28
CA TRP A 98 -13.16 4.92 -1.24
C TRP A 98 -13.10 6.27 -1.95
N ARG A 99 -13.14 6.27 -3.28
CA ARG A 99 -13.24 7.48 -4.10
C ARG A 99 -14.52 7.40 -4.90
N ALA A 100 -15.27 8.50 -4.95
CA ALA A 100 -16.47 8.56 -5.77
C ALA A 100 -16.08 8.46 -7.25
N LYS A 101 -16.97 7.94 -8.10
CA LYS A 101 -16.76 8.05 -9.55
C LYS A 101 -17.01 9.49 -10.00
N TYR A 102 -16.52 9.86 -11.19
CA TYR A 102 -16.84 11.15 -11.80
C TYR A 102 -18.36 11.37 -11.85
N GLY A 103 -18.82 12.50 -11.31
CA GLY A 103 -20.24 12.85 -11.20
C GLY A 103 -20.95 12.28 -9.97
N GLU A 104 -20.30 11.45 -9.15
CA GLU A 104 -20.85 10.96 -7.89
C GLU A 104 -20.49 11.90 -6.72
N ARG A 105 -21.30 11.84 -5.67
CA ARG A 105 -21.11 12.66 -4.46
C ARG A 105 -20.16 12.01 -3.47
N TYR A 106 -19.38 12.84 -2.80
CA TYR A 106 -18.63 12.48 -1.59
C TYR A 106 -18.85 13.53 -0.50
N TYR A 107 -18.55 13.16 0.74
CA TYR A 107 -18.64 14.03 1.93
C TYR A 107 -17.25 14.41 2.42
N TYR A 108 -17.13 15.59 3.03
CA TYR A 108 -15.88 16.09 3.60
C TYR A 108 -16.18 17.05 4.75
N THR A 109 -15.19 17.37 5.58
CA THR A 109 -15.29 18.41 6.61
C THR A 109 -14.66 19.70 6.12
N ASP A 110 -15.38 20.82 6.17
CA ASP A 110 -14.84 22.13 5.80
C ASP A 110 -13.95 22.74 6.89
N TYR A 111 -13.36 23.90 6.58
CA TYR A 111 -12.48 24.65 7.48
C TYR A 111 -13.20 25.19 8.72
N CYS A 112 -14.53 25.27 8.70
CA CYS A 112 -15.35 25.65 9.84
C CYS A 112 -15.80 24.42 10.66
N ALA A 113 -15.23 23.24 10.39
CA ALA A 113 -15.55 22.01 11.09
C ALA A 113 -17.04 21.61 10.91
N TYR A 114 -17.59 21.82 9.70
CA TYR A 114 -18.91 21.30 9.28
C TYR A 114 -18.76 20.21 8.22
N VAL A 115 -19.68 19.24 8.24
CA VAL A 115 -19.76 18.23 7.18
C VAL A 115 -20.48 18.79 5.97
N GLN A 116 -19.79 18.79 4.83
CA GLN A 116 -20.28 19.20 3.52
C GLN A 116 -20.27 18.01 2.56
N PHE A 117 -20.82 18.21 1.36
CA PHE A 117 -20.66 17.29 0.25
C PHE A 117 -20.24 18.04 -1.01
N ALA A 118 -19.55 17.34 -1.90
CA ALA A 118 -19.19 17.82 -3.23
C ALA A 118 -19.42 16.70 -4.25
N THR A 119 -19.37 17.06 -5.53
CA THR A 119 -19.45 16.11 -6.65
C THR A 119 -18.05 15.93 -7.21
N GLU A 120 -17.61 14.68 -7.36
CA GLU A 120 -16.29 14.36 -7.89
C GLU A 120 -16.20 14.75 -9.36
N HIS A 121 -15.29 15.66 -9.67
CA HIS A 121 -14.99 16.09 -11.04
C HIS A 121 -13.50 15.94 -11.38
N ASN A 122 -12.74 15.17 -10.58
CA ASN A 122 -11.29 15.02 -10.64
C ASN A 122 -10.55 16.37 -10.59
N THR A 123 -11.13 17.35 -9.90
CA THR A 123 -10.52 18.66 -9.76
C THR A 123 -9.31 18.60 -8.83
N THR A 124 -8.47 19.63 -8.87
CA THR A 124 -7.37 19.78 -7.90
C THR A 124 -7.86 19.75 -6.45
N THR A 125 -9.06 20.29 -6.19
CA THR A 125 -9.67 20.27 -4.85
C THR A 125 -10.09 18.87 -4.45
N ASP A 126 -10.74 18.12 -5.34
CA ASP A 126 -11.17 16.74 -5.10
C ASP A 126 -9.97 15.85 -4.78
N ASN A 127 -8.89 15.98 -5.57
CA ASN A 127 -7.64 15.26 -5.37
C ASN A 127 -7.00 15.60 -4.02
N ARG A 128 -6.92 16.89 -3.65
CA ARG A 128 -6.36 17.31 -2.35
C ARG A 128 -7.17 16.78 -1.17
N LEU A 129 -8.51 16.82 -1.24
CA LEU A 129 -9.37 16.28 -0.20
C LEU A 129 -9.21 14.76 -0.05
N TYR A 130 -9.12 14.04 -1.17
CA TYR A 130 -8.87 12.61 -1.21
C TYR A 130 -7.50 12.24 -0.62
N GLU A 131 -6.43 12.93 -1.03
CA GLU A 131 -5.06 12.71 -0.55
C GLU A 131 -4.90 13.05 0.94
N LEU A 132 -5.59 14.09 1.42
CA LEU A 132 -5.63 14.46 2.83
C LEU A 132 -6.39 13.42 3.68
N GLY A 133 -7.19 12.54 3.07
CA GLY A 133 -8.10 11.63 3.76
C GLY A 133 -9.39 12.31 4.26
N ASN A 134 -9.64 13.55 3.85
CA ASN A 134 -10.88 14.29 4.12
C ASN A 134 -11.90 14.06 3.00
N TYR A 135 -12.22 12.78 2.75
CA TYR A 135 -13.05 12.34 1.63
C TYR A 135 -13.78 11.06 2.01
N PHE A 136 -15.10 11.12 2.11
CA PHE A 136 -15.92 10.08 2.71
C PHE A 136 -17.09 9.67 1.82
N GLN A 137 -17.44 8.39 1.87
CA GLN A 137 -18.56 7.83 1.12
C GLN A 137 -19.90 8.26 1.71
N THR A 138 -19.97 8.36 3.02
CA THR A 138 -21.20 8.68 3.75
C THR A 138 -21.00 9.87 4.67
N ARG A 139 -22.09 10.58 4.93
CA ARG A 139 -22.12 11.66 5.92
C ARG A 139 -21.68 11.20 7.31
N GLU A 140 -22.13 10.02 7.73
CA GLU A 140 -21.77 9.42 9.03
C GLU A 140 -20.26 9.20 9.18
N GLN A 141 -19.57 8.78 8.10
CA GLN A 141 -18.11 8.66 8.12
C GLN A 141 -17.43 10.02 8.32
N ALA A 142 -17.92 11.06 7.64
CA ALA A 142 -17.41 12.43 7.80
C ALA A 142 -17.69 12.99 9.21
N GLU A 143 -18.86 12.72 9.79
CA GLU A 143 -19.21 13.12 11.15
C GLU A 143 -18.29 12.45 12.19
N LYS A 144 -18.04 11.14 12.06
CA LYS A 144 -17.10 10.41 12.92
C LYS A 144 -15.66 10.92 12.80
N ALA A 145 -15.23 11.29 11.59
CA ALA A 145 -13.91 11.89 11.39
C ALA A 145 -13.82 13.27 12.05
N LEU A 146 -14.86 14.09 11.90
CA LEU A 146 -14.97 15.41 12.49
C LEU A 146 -14.88 15.37 14.03
N GLU A 147 -15.56 14.43 14.68
CA GLU A 147 -15.50 14.25 16.14
C GLU A 147 -14.07 13.99 16.62
N LYS A 148 -13.32 13.16 15.89
CA LYS A 148 -11.91 12.87 16.22
C LYS A 148 -11.01 14.09 16.04
N VAL A 149 -11.21 14.86 14.96
CA VAL A 149 -10.46 16.10 14.71
C VAL A 149 -10.74 17.13 15.80
N LYS A 150 -12.01 17.31 16.20
CA LYS A 150 -12.38 18.21 17.31
C LYS A 150 -11.70 17.81 18.62
N LYS A 151 -11.69 16.50 18.94
CA LYS A 151 -11.01 15.99 20.13
C LYS A 151 -9.50 16.27 20.08
N ALA A 152 -8.86 16.02 18.93
CA ALA A 152 -7.43 16.30 18.76
C ALA A 152 -7.11 17.79 18.94
N TYR A 153 -7.96 18.70 18.45
CA TYR A 153 -7.77 20.15 18.67
C TYR A 153 -7.88 20.54 20.14
N GLN A 154 -8.75 19.89 20.92
CA GLN A 154 -8.87 20.15 22.36
C GLN A 154 -7.65 19.63 23.12
N GLU A 155 -7.16 18.44 22.77
CA GLU A 155 -5.98 17.82 23.41
C GLU A 155 -4.69 18.64 23.18
N VAL A 156 -4.58 19.36 22.05
CA VAL A 156 -3.44 20.27 21.79
C VAL A 156 -3.45 21.46 22.77
N VAL A 157 -4.62 21.98 23.13
CA VAL A 157 -4.75 23.13 24.03
C VAL A 157 -4.45 22.76 25.49
N GLU A 158 -4.65 21.50 25.88
CA GLU A 158 -4.42 21.04 27.26
C GLU A 158 -2.94 20.76 27.59
N ASN A 159 -2.07 20.74 26.58
CA ASN A 159 -0.64 20.43 26.73
C ASN A 159 0.28 21.68 26.62
N GLU A 160 -0.28 22.89 26.68
CA GLU A 160 0.44 24.17 26.83
C GLU A 160 0.26 24.74 28.25
#